data_AF-A0A498NW06-F1
#
_entry.id   AF-A0A498NW06-F1
#
_cell.length_a   1.000
_cell.length_b   1.000
_cell.length_c   1.000
_cell.angle_alpha   90.00
_cell.angle_beta   90.00
_cell.angle_gamma   90.00
#
_symmetry.space_group_name_H-M   'P 1'
#
loop_
_entity.id
_entity.type
_entity.pdbx_description
1 polymer ?
#
loop_
_entity_poly.entity_id
_entity_poly.type
_entity_poly.pdbx_seq_one_letter_code
_entity_poly.pdbx_strand_id
1 'polypeptide(L)'
;MDYCATLDNPKIRDILACYDPDSDKAGCILLLLMLYFNEPKESLMFEVDPCATAVDVNTAELPSTPCLIIQGDMMKPSGWLLSIEGHVMMGPHPFFLHGVVAFFSSYYVFNLEYPAAGSSTLESIQRCFLGINPERGSKTKKRTTMNPHVAPF
;
A
#
# COMPACT_ATOMS: atom_id res chain seq x y z
N MET A 1 -11.52 23.30 9.43
CA MET A 1 -11.65 21.83 9.52
C MET A 1 -10.62 21.38 10.53
N ASP A 2 -11.07 21.03 11.73
CA ASP A 2 -10.22 20.51 12.80
C ASP A 2 -9.68 19.12 12.44
N TYR A 3 -8.46 19.09 11.90
CA TYR A 3 -7.72 17.86 11.57
C TYR A 3 -7.51 16.94 12.79
N CYS A 4 -7.61 17.48 14.01
CA CYS A 4 -7.46 16.70 15.24
C CYS A 4 -8.74 15.93 15.63
N ALA A 5 -9.92 16.32 15.13
CA ALA A 5 -11.17 15.63 15.47
C ALA A 5 -11.32 14.28 14.76
N THR A 6 -10.64 14.07 13.62
CA THR A 6 -10.61 12.78 12.89
C THR A 6 -9.60 11.79 13.46
N LEU A 7 -8.68 12.22 14.34
CA LEU A 7 -7.79 11.34 15.10
C LEU A 7 -8.48 10.71 16.33
N ASP A 8 -9.70 11.12 16.65
CA ASP A 8 -10.53 10.52 17.71
C ASP A 8 -11.28 9.27 17.21
N ASN A 9 -10.71 8.55 16.22
CA ASN A 9 -11.20 7.24 15.84
C ASN A 9 -10.66 6.21 16.84
N PRO A 10 -11.52 5.55 17.64
CA PRO A 10 -11.09 4.62 18.67
C PRO A 10 -10.22 3.49 18.11
N LYS A 11 -10.46 3.06 16.88
CA LYS A 11 -9.66 2.02 16.21
C LYS A 11 -8.21 2.45 15.92
N ILE A 12 -7.96 3.76 15.75
CA ILE A 12 -6.59 4.28 15.53
C ILE A 12 -5.82 4.14 16.84
N ARG A 13 -6.47 4.40 17.97
CA ARG A 13 -5.87 4.20 19.29
C ARG A 13 -5.53 2.74 19.54
N ASP A 14 -6.36 1.80 19.08
CA ASP A 14 -6.10 0.37 19.23
C ASP A 14 -4.82 -0.05 18.50
N ILE A 15 -4.64 0.36 17.23
CA ILE A 15 -3.41 0.08 16.47
C ILE A 15 -2.19 0.70 17.16
N LEU A 16 -2.31 1.95 17.62
CA LEU A 16 -1.24 2.65 18.33
C LEU A 16 -0.94 2.03 19.71
N ALA A 17 -1.93 1.44 20.38
CA ALA A 17 -1.74 0.75 21.65
C ALA A 17 -1.04 -0.61 21.48
N CYS A 18 -1.26 -1.27 20.33
CA CYS A 18 -0.55 -2.49 19.95
C CYS A 18 0.87 -2.22 19.41
N TYR A 19 1.22 -0.96 19.14
CA TYR A 19 2.56 -0.60 18.68
C TYR A 19 3.58 -0.72 19.80
N ASP A 20 4.67 -1.43 19.53
CA ASP A 20 5.85 -1.47 20.37
C ASP A 20 7.13 -1.19 19.55
N PRO A 21 8.28 -0.92 20.18
CA PRO A 21 9.51 -0.56 19.47
C PRO A 21 9.99 -1.61 18.45
N ASP A 22 9.61 -2.88 18.61
CA ASP A 22 9.97 -3.98 17.73
C ASP A 22 8.93 -4.21 16.62
N SER A 23 7.81 -3.48 16.62
CA SER A 23 6.81 -3.56 15.55
C SER A 23 7.34 -3.04 14.21
N ASP A 24 6.94 -3.68 13.11
CA ASP A 24 7.28 -3.23 11.77
C ASP A 24 6.57 -1.92 11.44
N LYS A 25 7.37 -0.88 11.20
CA LYS A 25 6.87 0.47 10.95
C LYS A 25 6.05 0.57 9.67
N ALA A 26 6.39 -0.18 8.63
CA ALA A 26 5.65 -0.15 7.38
C ALA A 26 4.28 -0.80 7.55
N GLY A 27 4.20 -1.92 8.28
CA GLY A 27 2.93 -2.56 8.65
C GLY A 27 2.02 -1.61 9.43
N CYS A 28 2.58 -0.93 10.44
CA CYS A 28 1.85 0.05 11.24
C CYS A 28 1.31 1.21 10.40
N ILE A 29 2.14 1.80 9.54
CA ILE A 29 1.74 2.91 8.68
C ILE A 29 0.64 2.47 7.70
N LEU A 30 0.75 1.28 7.11
CA LEU A 30 -0.27 0.73 6.21
C LEU A 30 -1.61 0.56 6.93
N LEU A 31 -1.62 -0.08 8.11
CA LEU A 31 -2.84 -0.24 8.90
C LEU A 31 -3.48 1.09 9.27
N LEU A 32 -2.68 2.09 9.64
CA LEU A 32 -3.17 3.43 9.98
C LEU A 32 -3.79 4.14 8.76
N LEU A 33 -3.18 4.02 7.58
CA LEU A 33 -3.73 4.61 6.35
C LEU A 33 -5.05 3.96 5.96
N MET A 34 -5.11 2.62 5.96
CA MET A 34 -6.33 1.90 5.63
C MET A 34 -7.46 2.25 6.60
N LEU A 35 -7.15 2.33 7.89
CA LEU A 35 -8.13 2.73 8.88
C LEU A 35 -8.58 4.19 8.71
N TYR A 36 -7.65 5.10 8.40
CA TYR A 36 -7.97 6.51 8.14
C TYR A 36 -8.92 6.67 6.96
N PHE A 37 -8.72 5.92 5.88
CA PHE A 37 -9.61 5.92 4.71
C PHE A 37 -10.85 5.03 4.87
N ASN A 38 -10.99 4.35 6.01
CA ASN A 38 -12.06 3.39 6.28
C ASN A 38 -12.11 2.25 5.22
N GLU A 39 -10.92 1.80 4.80
CA GLU A 39 -10.70 0.70 3.86
C GLU A 39 -10.42 -0.60 4.64
N PRO A 40 -11.07 -1.73 4.28
CA PRO A 40 -10.87 -3.01 4.97
C PRO A 40 -9.46 -3.54 4.70
N LYS A 41 -8.74 -4.04 5.73
CA LYS A 41 -7.35 -4.51 5.56
C LYS A 41 -7.22 -5.61 4.49
N GLU A 42 -8.26 -6.43 4.39
CA GLU A 42 -8.39 -7.56 3.46
C GLU A 42 -8.50 -7.12 1.99
N SER A 43 -8.64 -5.81 1.69
CA SER A 43 -8.61 -5.33 0.31
C SER A 43 -7.21 -5.32 -0.30
N LEU A 44 -6.17 -5.28 0.53
CA LEU A 44 -4.77 -5.22 0.09
C LEU A 44 -3.91 -6.32 0.72
N MET A 45 -4.26 -6.80 1.91
CA MET A 45 -3.36 -7.61 2.75
C MET A 45 -4.08 -8.75 3.49
N PHE A 46 -3.41 -9.90 3.59
CA PHE A 46 -3.92 -11.09 4.28
C PHE A 46 -2.88 -11.65 5.23
N GLU A 47 -3.30 -12.03 6.44
CA GLU A 47 -2.45 -12.72 7.41
C GLU A 47 -2.66 -14.23 7.29
N VAL A 48 -1.57 -14.97 7.24
CA VAL A 48 -1.55 -16.44 7.18
C VAL A 48 -0.64 -17.00 8.27
N ASP A 49 -0.69 -18.31 8.47
CA ASP A 49 0.19 -18.97 9.42
C ASP A 49 1.68 -18.61 9.16
N PRO A 50 2.50 -18.35 10.19
CA PRO A 50 3.92 -18.03 10.03
C PRO A 50 4.72 -19.05 9.20
N CYS A 51 4.27 -20.31 9.16
CA CYS A 51 4.91 -21.39 8.41
C CYS A 51 4.22 -21.66 7.06
N ALA A 52 3.19 -20.91 6.68
CA ALA A 52 2.45 -21.13 5.44
C ALA A 52 3.36 -21.00 4.21
N THR A 53 3.31 -21.99 3.32
CA THR A 53 4.04 -21.98 2.06
C THR A 53 3.21 -21.39 0.93
N ALA A 54 3.83 -21.09 -0.21
CA ALA A 54 3.11 -20.66 -1.40
C ALA A 54 2.06 -21.69 -1.86
N VAL A 55 2.29 -22.99 -1.62
CA VAL A 55 1.34 -24.05 -1.95
C VAL A 55 0.10 -23.95 -1.06
N ASP A 56 0.29 -23.78 0.24
CA ASP A 56 -0.82 -23.67 1.20
C ASP A 56 -1.70 -22.45 0.86
N VAL A 57 -1.06 -21.32 0.56
CA VAL A 57 -1.76 -20.07 0.23
C VAL A 57 -2.50 -20.13 -1.11
N ASN A 58 -1.94 -20.81 -2.12
CA ASN A 58 -2.60 -21.00 -3.42
C ASN A 58 -3.86 -21.87 -3.38
N THR A 59 -4.09 -22.63 -2.29
CA THR A 59 -5.34 -23.37 -2.12
C THR A 59 -6.50 -22.51 -1.64
N ALA A 60 -6.23 -21.27 -1.21
CA ALA A 60 -7.24 -20.30 -0.81
C ALA A 60 -7.81 -19.54 -2.01
N GLU A 61 -9.02 -19.00 -1.86
CA GLU A 61 -9.60 -18.06 -2.83
C GLU A 61 -8.90 -16.70 -2.69
N LEU A 62 -7.81 -16.51 -3.44
CA LEU A 62 -7.06 -15.26 -3.47
C LEU A 62 -7.69 -14.25 -4.45
N PRO A 63 -7.63 -12.94 -4.17
CA PRO A 63 -8.13 -11.93 -5.10
C PRO A 63 -7.37 -11.91 -6.42
N SER A 64 -8.04 -11.45 -7.49
CA SER A 64 -7.42 -11.23 -8.80
C SER A 64 -6.44 -10.05 -8.77
N THR A 65 -6.71 -9.02 -7.96
CA THR A 65 -5.80 -7.90 -7.78
C THR A 65 -4.55 -8.33 -7.02
N PRO A 66 -3.40 -7.64 -7.21
CA PRO A 66 -2.24 -7.86 -6.36
C PRO A 66 -2.63 -7.82 -4.88
N CYS A 67 -2.09 -8.72 -4.07
CA CYS A 67 -2.31 -8.78 -2.62
C CYS A 67 -1.02 -9.14 -1.90
N LEU A 68 -0.75 -8.45 -0.79
CA LEU A 68 0.39 -8.75 0.07
C LEU A 68 -0.04 -9.74 1.15
N ILE A 69 0.52 -10.94 1.10
CA ILE A 69 0.26 -11.99 2.09
C ILE A 69 1.37 -11.95 3.14
N ILE A 70 0.97 -12.02 4.40
CA ILE A 70 1.81 -11.78 5.56
C ILE A 70 1.88 -13.06 6.37
N GLN A 71 3.09 -13.56 6.56
CA GLN A 71 3.32 -14.71 7.44
C GLN A 71 3.36 -14.23 8.89
N GLY A 72 2.34 -14.61 9.67
CA GLY A 72 2.15 -14.16 11.04
C GLY A 72 1.38 -12.84 11.13
N ASP A 73 1.69 -12.06 12.16
CA ASP A 73 0.98 -10.84 12.51
C ASP A 73 1.52 -9.63 11.74
N MET A 74 0.64 -8.75 11.25
CA MET A 74 1.00 -7.54 10.51
C MET A 74 1.95 -6.60 11.26
N MET A 75 1.85 -6.52 12.59
CA MET A 75 2.73 -5.68 13.41
C MET A 75 4.10 -6.33 13.59
N LYS A 76 4.20 -7.66 13.49
CA LYS A 76 5.46 -8.42 13.60
C LYS A 76 5.56 -9.51 12.52
N PRO A 77 5.63 -9.12 11.24
CA PRO A 77 5.60 -10.05 10.13
C PRO A 77 6.89 -10.88 10.10
N SER A 78 6.74 -12.20 10.05
CA SER A 78 7.88 -13.13 9.96
C SER A 78 8.37 -13.30 8.51
N GLY A 79 7.50 -13.01 7.54
CA GLY A 79 7.78 -13.07 6.12
C GLY A 79 6.61 -12.56 5.30
N TRP A 80 6.80 -12.50 3.98
CA TRP A 80 5.78 -12.04 3.04
C TRP A 80 5.76 -12.86 1.77
N LEU A 81 4.59 -12.92 1.15
CA LEU A 81 4.35 -13.43 -0.21
C LEU A 81 3.55 -12.38 -0.99
N LEU A 82 3.64 -12.43 -2.31
CA LEU A 82 2.84 -11.57 -3.18
C LEU A 82 2.02 -12.46 -4.12
N SER A 83 0.70 -12.28 -4.11
CA SER A 83 -0.19 -12.88 -5.10
C SER A 83 -0.63 -11.87 -6.13
N ILE A 84 -0.82 -12.32 -7.36
CA ILE A 84 -1.36 -11.55 -8.49
C ILE A 84 -2.24 -12.51 -9.28
N GLU A 85 -3.42 -12.06 -9.72
CA GLU A 85 -4.40 -12.88 -10.45
C GLU A 85 -4.75 -14.19 -9.72
N GLY A 86 -4.90 -14.14 -8.40
CA GLY A 86 -5.26 -15.30 -7.57
C GLY A 86 -4.14 -16.31 -7.33
N HIS A 87 -2.90 -16.00 -7.72
CA HIS A 87 -1.77 -16.93 -7.59
C HIS A 87 -0.58 -16.26 -6.90
N VAL A 88 0.05 -16.98 -5.98
CA VAL A 88 1.33 -16.58 -5.36
C VAL A 88 2.42 -16.57 -6.42
N MET A 89 2.99 -15.39 -6.67
CA MET A 89 4.04 -15.15 -7.65
C MET A 89 5.43 -15.01 -7.01
N MET A 90 5.50 -14.55 -5.76
CA MET A 90 6.75 -14.29 -5.04
C MET A 90 6.63 -14.71 -3.58
N GLY A 91 7.77 -15.06 -2.96
CA GLY A 91 7.87 -15.46 -1.56
C GLY A 91 7.76 -16.98 -1.33
N PRO A 92 7.88 -17.41 -0.06
CA PRO A 92 8.08 -16.59 1.14
C PRO A 92 9.45 -15.93 1.21
N HIS A 93 9.48 -14.65 1.60
CA HIS A 93 10.69 -13.84 1.73
C HIS A 93 10.72 -13.06 3.05
N PRO A 94 11.91 -12.78 3.61
CA PRO A 94 12.06 -11.90 4.77
C PRO A 94 11.93 -10.42 4.38
N PHE A 95 11.98 -9.54 5.38
CA PHE A 95 11.96 -8.07 5.26
C PHE A 95 10.66 -7.53 4.66
N PHE A 96 9.67 -7.30 5.51
CA PHE A 96 8.32 -6.89 5.11
C PHE A 96 8.28 -5.64 4.23
N LEU A 97 9.12 -4.64 4.49
CA LEU A 97 9.19 -3.44 3.64
C LEU A 97 9.47 -3.76 2.16
N HIS A 98 10.29 -4.79 1.87
CA HIS A 98 10.52 -5.22 0.49
C HIS A 98 9.25 -5.79 -0.14
N GLY A 99 8.44 -6.49 0.66
CA GLY A 99 7.12 -6.98 0.25
C GLY A 99 6.19 -5.84 -0.11
N VAL A 100 6.10 -4.80 0.72
CA VAL A 100 5.31 -3.60 0.44
C VAL A 100 5.75 -2.93 -0.86
N VAL A 101 7.06 -2.81 -1.09
CA VAL A 101 7.60 -2.24 -2.33
C VAL A 101 7.28 -3.11 -3.54
N ALA A 102 7.44 -4.44 -3.44
CA ALA A 102 7.14 -5.37 -4.54
C ALA A 102 5.65 -5.37 -4.89
N PHE A 103 4.79 -5.45 -3.87
CA PHE A 103 3.35 -5.33 -3.98
C PHE A 103 2.94 -4.05 -4.69
N PHE A 104 3.40 -2.89 -4.20
CA PHE A 104 3.07 -1.61 -4.80
C PHE A 104 3.60 -1.48 -6.24
N SER A 105 4.82 -1.97 -6.48
CA SER A 105 5.46 -1.93 -7.81
C SER A 105 4.69 -2.75 -8.86
N SER A 106 4.04 -3.85 -8.45
CA SER A 106 3.28 -4.70 -9.36
C SER A 106 2.20 -3.94 -10.13
N TYR A 107 1.56 -2.95 -9.50
CA TYR A 107 0.54 -2.13 -10.17
C TYR A 107 1.10 -1.33 -11.35
N TYR A 108 2.35 -0.88 -11.27
CA TYR A 108 3.00 -0.11 -12.33
C TYR A 108 3.65 -1.00 -13.37
N VAL A 109 4.32 -2.07 -12.93
CA VAL A 109 5.00 -3.00 -13.83
C VAL A 109 4.01 -3.73 -14.73
N PHE A 110 2.86 -4.14 -14.17
CA PHE A 110 1.83 -4.85 -14.91
C PHE A 110 0.69 -3.94 -15.40
N ASN A 111 0.78 -2.63 -15.16
CA ASN A 111 -0.23 -1.64 -15.55
C ASN A 111 -1.65 -2.02 -15.08
N LEU A 112 -1.78 -2.32 -13.79
CA LEU A 112 -3.02 -2.75 -13.14
C LEU A 112 -3.71 -1.57 -12.46
N GLU A 113 -5.04 -1.61 -12.44
CA GLU A 113 -5.84 -0.68 -11.67
C GLU A 113 -5.79 -1.03 -10.17
N TYR A 114 -5.89 -0.02 -9.31
CA TYR A 114 -6.03 -0.24 -7.88
C TYR A 114 -7.40 -0.83 -7.53
N PRO A 115 -7.48 -1.78 -6.58
CA PRO A 115 -8.77 -2.26 -6.09
C PRO A 115 -9.55 -1.10 -5.45
N ALA A 116 -10.84 -0.98 -5.79
CA ALA A 116 -11.69 0.10 -5.28
C ALA A 116 -11.77 0.15 -3.74
N ALA A 117 -11.59 -0.99 -3.07
CA ALA A 117 -11.64 -1.10 -1.60
C ALA A 117 -10.32 -0.76 -0.90
N GLY A 118 -9.25 -0.42 -1.62
CA GLY A 118 -7.95 -0.03 -1.07
C GLY A 118 -7.24 1.07 -1.87
N SER A 119 -7.97 1.73 -2.77
CA SER A 119 -7.41 2.68 -3.73
C SER A 119 -6.93 3.95 -3.05
N SER A 120 -7.61 4.43 -2.01
CA SER A 120 -7.24 5.67 -1.30
C SER A 120 -5.91 5.50 -0.56
N THR A 121 -5.69 4.35 0.06
CA THR A 121 -4.41 4.01 0.69
C THR A 121 -3.28 3.97 -0.34
N LEU A 122 -3.47 3.25 -1.45
CA LEU A 122 -2.45 3.15 -2.51
C LEU A 122 -2.17 4.52 -3.15
N GLU A 123 -3.21 5.32 -3.41
CA GLU A 123 -3.09 6.68 -3.92
C GLU A 123 -2.37 7.62 -2.96
N SER A 124 -2.60 7.47 -1.64
CA SER A 124 -1.86 8.20 -0.62
C SER A 124 -0.38 7.82 -0.65
N ILE A 125 -0.07 6.52 -0.77
CA ILE A 125 1.33 6.07 -0.85
C ILE A 125 2.02 6.60 -2.09
N GLN A 126 1.35 6.49 -3.24
CA GLN A 126 1.81 7.02 -4.52
C GLN A 126 2.22 8.49 -4.40
N ARG A 127 1.34 9.33 -3.85
CA ARG A 127 1.53 10.78 -3.83
C ARG A 127 2.44 11.25 -2.70
N CYS A 128 2.27 10.70 -1.50
CA CYS A 128 2.91 11.20 -0.27
C CYS A 128 4.30 10.59 -0.03
N PHE A 129 4.52 9.31 -0.35
CA PHE A 129 5.81 8.65 -0.10
C PHE A 129 6.67 8.55 -1.35
N LEU A 130 6.07 8.33 -2.52
CA LEU A 130 6.82 8.06 -3.76
C LEU A 130 6.89 9.25 -4.70
N GLY A 131 6.09 10.29 -4.48
CA GLY A 131 6.07 11.49 -5.31
C GLY A 131 5.68 11.21 -6.76
N ILE A 132 4.91 10.14 -7.00
CA ILE A 132 4.39 9.80 -8.32
C ILE A 132 3.10 10.60 -8.51
N ASN A 133 3.06 11.42 -9.57
CA ASN A 133 1.93 12.30 -9.90
C ASN A 133 1.40 13.13 -8.71
N PRO A 134 2.24 13.94 -8.03
CA PRO A 134 1.81 14.74 -6.88
C PRO A 134 0.84 15.84 -7.31
N GLU A 135 -0.10 16.19 -6.41
CA GLU A 135 -1.10 17.29 -6.54
C GLU A 135 -0.51 18.59 -7.13
N ARG A 136 0.75 18.87 -6.80
CA ARG A 136 1.55 19.92 -7.43
C ARG A 136 2.70 19.30 -8.19
N GLY A 137 2.68 19.41 -9.52
CA GLY A 137 3.79 19.00 -10.35
C GLY A 137 5.09 19.72 -9.94
N SER A 138 6.18 18.98 -9.79
CA SER A 138 7.51 19.56 -9.51
C SER A 138 8.16 20.22 -10.74
N LYS A 139 7.56 20.04 -11.93
CA LYS A 139 8.19 20.38 -13.22
C LYS A 139 8.04 21.84 -13.66
N THR A 140 7.35 22.71 -12.93
CA THR A 140 7.32 24.15 -13.26
C THR A 140 6.88 25.00 -12.07
N LYS A 141 7.74 25.91 -11.59
CA LYS A 141 7.23 27.19 -11.06
C LYS A 141 6.44 27.80 -12.21
N LYS A 142 5.20 28.28 -11.98
CA LYS A 142 4.44 29.04 -12.99
C LYS A 142 5.39 30.09 -13.59
N ARG A 143 5.88 29.84 -14.80
CA ARG A 143 6.58 30.83 -15.60
C ARG A 143 5.46 31.73 -16.08
N THR A 144 5.23 32.82 -15.36
CA THR A 144 4.64 33.99 -16.00
C THR A 144 5.50 34.31 -17.22
N THR A 145 4.83 34.72 -18.29
CA THR A 145 5.31 35.31 -19.54
C THR A 145 5.73 34.39 -20.71
N MET A 146 4.83 34.43 -21.70
CA MET A 146 5.01 34.51 -23.16
C MET A 146 5.10 33.23 -23.99
N ASN A 147 4.00 32.99 -24.73
CA ASN A 147 3.93 32.14 -25.91
C ASN A 147 4.88 32.68 -27.00
N PRO A 148 5.80 31.87 -27.56
CA PRO A 148 6.39 32.17 -28.85
C PRO A 148 5.37 31.83 -29.94
N HIS A 149 5.05 32.82 -30.75
CA HIS A 149 4.25 32.65 -31.96
C HIS A 149 4.98 31.68 -32.90
N VAL A 150 4.36 30.55 -33.24
CA VAL A 150 4.85 29.70 -34.34
C VAL A 150 4.43 30.38 -35.63
N ALA A 151 5.39 30.73 -36.49
CA ALA A 151 5.13 31.17 -37.85
C ALA A 151 4.90 29.94 -38.75
N PRO A 152 3.92 29.97 -39.67
CA PRO A 152 3.69 28.88 -40.60
C PRO A 152 4.72 28.91 -41.74
N PHE A 153 5.16 27.72 -42.14
CA PHE A 153 5.68 27.42 -43.49
C PHE A 153 4.69 26.48 -44.17
#